data_AF-A0A1R0GSR3-F1
#
_entry.id   AF-A0A1R0GSR3-F1
#
_cell.length_a   1.000
_cell.length_b   1.000
_cell.length_c   1.000
_cell.angle_alpha   90.00
_cell.angle_beta   90.00
_cell.angle_gamma   90.00
#
_symmetry.space_group_name_H-M   'P 1'
#
loop_
_entity.id
_entity.type
_entity.pdbx_description
1 polymer ?
#
loop_
_entity_poly.entity_id
_entity_poly.type
_entity_poly.pdbx_seq_one_letter_code
_entity_poly.pdbx_strand_id
1 'polypeptide(L)'
;MNDIFFCRNDILELIYQSDFQGSDFTCPLDYLSVSGNAPILLFRDTWVARDIRGSRFGQSLDDLSYHFETRLRNTQKLPFQVQCSWNGVAILNPKPFYDKDPILFRRSHSDKGECSASECSLLCNDFWSRGYRRIVAVPEILVSYSLHDAVLLDTYYDRALKTIKTLNEKIKYVDGPQKILCVGLEGNNIIEPDMPGIWVNYTTGETKVQ
;
A
#
# COMPACT_ATOMS: atom_id res chain seq x y z
N MET A 1 0.30 12.84 -3.19
CA MET A 1 -1.17 12.70 -3.07
C MET A 1 -1.75 12.74 -4.47
N ASN A 2 -2.75 11.92 -4.74
CA ASN A 2 -3.50 11.89 -5.99
C ASN A 2 -4.78 12.74 -5.84
N ASP A 3 -5.67 12.66 -6.82
CA ASP A 3 -6.98 13.30 -6.93
C ASP A 3 -8.06 12.63 -6.05
N ILE A 4 -7.74 12.42 -4.77
CA ILE A 4 -8.61 11.76 -3.79
C ILE A 4 -9.41 12.74 -2.93
N PHE A 5 -10.55 12.26 -2.43
CA PHE A 5 -11.28 12.79 -1.29
C PHE A 5 -10.75 12.14 -0.01
N PHE A 6 -10.47 12.98 0.99
CA PHE A 6 -9.93 12.58 2.29
C PHE A 6 -10.43 13.50 3.40
N CYS A 7 -10.41 13.01 4.63
CA CYS A 7 -10.66 13.83 5.80
C CYS A 7 -9.33 14.42 6.33
N ARG A 8 -9.36 15.67 6.83
CA ARG A 8 -8.17 16.31 7.40
C ARG A 8 -7.55 15.47 8.53
N ASN A 9 -8.39 14.93 9.42
CA ASN A 9 -7.92 14.16 10.57
C ASN A 9 -7.21 12.86 10.14
N ASP A 10 -7.62 12.26 9.03
CA ASP A 10 -6.98 11.08 8.46
C ASP A 10 -5.54 11.38 8.01
N ILE A 11 -5.31 12.54 7.40
CA ILE A 11 -3.95 12.94 7.01
C ILE A 11 -3.08 13.18 8.25
N LEU A 12 -3.64 13.80 9.30
CA LEU A 12 -2.94 13.97 10.57
C LEU A 12 -2.61 12.63 11.23
N GLU A 13 -3.53 11.67 11.17
CA GLU A 13 -3.32 10.32 11.68
C GLU A 13 -2.25 9.58 10.85
N LEU A 14 -2.24 9.70 9.52
CA LEU A 14 -1.16 9.13 8.69
C LEU A 14 0.22 9.72 9.04
N ILE A 15 0.31 11.02 9.29
CA ILE A 15 1.55 11.67 9.74
C ILE A 15 1.96 11.13 11.11
N TYR A 16 1.02 11.06 12.05
CA TYR A 16 1.24 10.49 13.37
C TYR A 16 1.74 9.04 13.28
N GLN A 17 1.07 8.19 12.52
CA GLN A 17 1.49 6.80 12.31
C GLN A 17 2.85 6.72 11.63
N SER A 18 3.16 7.60 10.67
CA SER A 18 4.48 7.61 10.05
C SER A 18 5.60 7.82 11.09
N ASP A 19 5.42 8.78 11.99
CA ASP A 19 6.37 9.07 13.08
C ASP A 19 6.35 7.96 14.15
N PHE A 20 5.16 7.63 14.66
CA PHE A 20 4.96 6.63 15.69
C PHE A 20 5.47 5.26 15.26
N GLN A 21 5.31 4.86 14.00
CA GLN A 21 5.84 3.60 13.46
C GLN A 21 7.31 3.72 13.05
N GLY A 22 7.87 4.92 12.90
CA GLY A 22 9.21 5.14 12.36
C GLY A 22 9.31 4.62 10.92
N SER A 23 8.23 4.75 10.16
CA SER A 23 8.12 4.20 8.81
C SER A 23 8.89 5.03 7.80
N ASP A 24 9.37 4.40 6.75
CA ASP A 24 9.90 5.12 5.59
C ASP A 24 8.79 5.52 4.60
N PHE A 25 7.66 4.85 4.67
CA PHE A 25 6.54 5.04 3.76
C PHE A 25 5.27 4.59 4.47
N THR A 26 4.34 5.52 4.72
CA THR A 26 3.03 5.24 5.35
C THR A 26 1.89 5.63 4.44
N CYS A 27 0.89 4.77 4.31
CA CYS A 27 -0.24 4.96 3.39
C CYS A 27 -1.55 4.42 4.00
N PRO A 28 -2.72 4.93 3.57
CA PRO A 28 -4.02 4.39 3.91
C PRO A 28 -4.38 3.22 2.99
N LEU A 29 -5.65 2.84 2.97
CA LEU A 29 -6.24 2.04 1.90
C LEU A 29 -7.15 2.92 1.03
N ASP A 30 -7.22 2.63 -0.26
CA ASP A 30 -8.21 3.24 -1.13
C ASP A 30 -9.32 2.25 -1.44
N TYR A 31 -10.50 2.78 -1.72
CA TYR A 31 -11.66 1.95 -1.95
C TYR A 31 -12.56 2.50 -3.04
N LEU A 32 -13.50 1.65 -3.43
CA LEU A 32 -14.64 1.99 -4.25
C LEU A 32 -15.88 1.33 -3.67
N SER A 33 -17.04 1.94 -3.87
CA SER A 33 -18.30 1.25 -3.62
C SER A 33 -18.74 0.49 -4.87
N VAL A 34 -19.30 -0.70 -4.67
CA VAL A 34 -20.02 -1.43 -5.74
C VAL A 34 -21.51 -1.27 -5.52
N SER A 35 -22.22 -0.89 -6.58
CA SER A 35 -23.65 -0.55 -6.53
C SER A 35 -24.51 -1.71 -6.02
N GLY A 36 -25.44 -1.38 -5.12
CA GLY A 36 -26.43 -2.27 -4.51
C GLY A 36 -27.29 -1.52 -3.49
N ASN A 37 -28.31 -2.17 -2.92
CA ASN A 37 -29.19 -1.55 -1.91
C ASN A 37 -28.44 -1.15 -0.62
N ALA A 38 -27.33 -1.84 -0.32
CA ALA A 38 -26.35 -1.46 0.69
C ALA A 38 -24.97 -1.51 0.02
N PRO A 39 -24.31 -0.36 -0.22
CA PRO A 39 -23.05 -0.33 -0.95
C PRO A 39 -21.99 -1.12 -0.19
N ILE A 40 -21.32 -2.03 -0.90
CA ILE A 40 -20.19 -2.79 -0.37
C ILE A 40 -18.93 -2.03 -0.76
N LEU A 41 -18.08 -1.75 0.23
CA LEU A 41 -16.77 -1.12 0.01
C LEU A 41 -15.74 -2.19 -0.32
N LEU A 42 -15.07 -2.03 -1.46
CA LEU A 42 -13.99 -2.90 -1.90
C LEU A 42 -12.69 -2.13 -2.00
N PHE A 43 -11.59 -2.77 -1.63
CA PHE A 43 -10.25 -2.26 -1.87
C PHE A 43 -10.01 -2.10 -3.38
N ARG A 44 -9.57 -0.92 -3.79
CA ARG A 44 -9.46 -0.55 -5.21
C ARG A 44 -8.12 -0.96 -5.78
N ASP A 45 -7.01 -0.55 -5.17
CA ASP A 45 -5.68 -0.60 -5.80
C ASP A 45 -4.97 -1.96 -5.67
N THR A 46 -5.64 -3.01 -6.16
CA THR A 46 -5.04 -4.35 -6.23
C THR A 46 -3.88 -4.40 -7.23
N TRP A 47 -3.74 -3.46 -8.16
CA TRP A 47 -2.60 -3.45 -9.06
C TRP A 47 -1.31 -3.04 -8.35
N VAL A 48 -1.34 -2.05 -7.46
CA VAL A 48 -0.14 -1.54 -6.79
C VAL A 48 0.18 -2.27 -5.49
N ALA A 49 -0.82 -2.58 -4.67
CA ALA A 49 -0.58 -3.04 -3.31
C ALA A 49 -0.03 -4.48 -3.23
N ARG A 50 1.02 -4.65 -2.43
CA ARG A 50 1.71 -5.93 -2.20
C ARG A 50 1.91 -6.16 -0.72
N ASP A 51 1.50 -7.33 -0.24
CA ASP A 51 1.78 -7.73 1.13
C ASP A 51 3.26 -7.96 1.37
N ILE A 52 3.63 -8.20 2.62
CA ILE A 52 5.03 -8.41 3.01
C ILE A 52 5.64 -9.68 2.40
N ARG A 53 4.86 -10.54 1.74
CA ARG A 53 5.35 -11.68 0.96
C ARG A 53 5.44 -11.38 -0.54
N GLY A 54 5.16 -10.15 -0.96
CA GLY A 54 5.16 -9.73 -2.36
C GLY A 54 3.92 -10.17 -3.12
N SER A 55 2.89 -10.68 -2.44
CA SER A 55 1.63 -11.10 -3.07
C SER A 55 0.68 -9.91 -3.20
N ARG A 56 -0.13 -9.92 -4.25
CA ARG A 56 -1.18 -8.91 -4.47
C ARG A 56 -2.23 -8.94 -3.35
N PHE A 57 -2.76 -7.77 -3.00
CA PHE A 57 -3.90 -7.67 -2.10
C PHE A 57 -5.19 -8.25 -2.68
N GLY A 58 -6.04 -8.80 -1.81
CA GLY A 58 -7.43 -9.10 -2.12
C GLY A 58 -8.27 -7.82 -2.22
N GLN A 59 -9.48 -7.93 -2.79
CA GLN A 59 -10.43 -6.81 -2.87
C GLN A 59 -11.23 -6.58 -1.59
N SER A 60 -11.27 -7.55 -0.67
CA SER A 60 -11.99 -7.39 0.60
C SER A 60 -11.17 -6.54 1.57
N LEU A 61 -11.75 -5.44 2.08
CA LEU A 61 -11.08 -4.56 3.04
C LEU A 61 -10.71 -5.28 4.36
N ASP A 62 -11.46 -6.30 4.76
CA ASP A 62 -11.15 -7.10 5.95
C ASP A 62 -10.22 -8.29 5.65
N ASP A 63 -10.07 -8.67 4.37
CA ASP A 63 -9.26 -9.80 3.94
C ASP A 63 -8.29 -9.45 2.78
N LEU A 64 -7.41 -8.48 3.05
CA LEU A 64 -6.46 -7.96 2.07
C LEU A 64 -5.31 -8.92 1.75
N SER A 65 -4.90 -9.80 2.66
CA SER A 65 -3.67 -10.58 2.50
C SER A 65 -3.83 -12.02 2.99
N TYR A 66 -3.18 -12.96 2.29
CA TYR A 66 -3.03 -14.35 2.74
C TYR A 66 -1.94 -14.53 3.80
N HIS A 67 -1.12 -13.51 4.06
CA HIS A 67 -0.17 -13.52 5.15
C HIS A 67 -0.91 -13.38 6.49
N PHE A 68 -0.80 -14.40 7.33
CA PHE A 68 -1.57 -14.53 8.58
C PHE A 68 -1.43 -13.30 9.49
N GLU A 69 -0.20 -12.84 9.77
CA GLU A 69 0.02 -11.70 10.68
C GLU A 69 -0.54 -10.39 10.11
N THR A 70 -0.40 -10.18 8.79
CA THR A 70 -0.98 -9.02 8.11
C THR A 70 -2.50 -9.05 8.21
N ARG A 71 -3.11 -10.19 7.92
CA ARG A 71 -4.56 -10.40 8.02
C ARG A 71 -5.06 -10.16 9.45
N LEU A 72 -4.38 -10.72 10.44
CA LEU A 72 -4.74 -10.56 11.85
C LEU A 72 -4.73 -9.09 12.27
N ARG A 73 -3.68 -8.32 11.93
CA ARG A 73 -3.62 -6.88 12.20
C ARG A 73 -4.70 -6.10 11.46
N ASN A 74 -4.95 -6.42 10.19
CA ASN A 74 -5.99 -5.79 9.38
C ASN A 74 -7.39 -5.95 9.98
N THR A 75 -7.75 -7.15 10.44
CA THR A 75 -9.05 -7.40 11.10
C THR A 75 -9.24 -6.60 12.39
N GLN A 76 -8.15 -6.15 13.01
CA GLN A 76 -8.16 -5.30 14.20
C GLN A 76 -8.00 -3.81 13.87
N LYS A 77 -7.99 -3.45 12.58
CA LYS A 77 -7.74 -2.09 12.09
C LYS A 77 -6.41 -1.52 12.59
N LEU A 78 -5.41 -2.39 12.76
CA LEU A 78 -4.07 -2.00 13.19
C LEU A 78 -3.12 -1.85 11.99
N PRO A 79 -2.16 -0.90 12.05
CA PRO A 79 -1.13 -0.77 11.03
C PRO A 79 -0.37 -2.09 10.82
N PHE A 80 0.00 -2.37 9.57
CA PHE A 80 0.79 -3.55 9.21
C PHE A 80 1.83 -3.25 8.13
N GLN A 81 2.96 -3.99 8.16
CA GLN A 81 4.02 -3.84 7.18
C GLN A 81 3.63 -4.49 5.84
N VAL A 82 4.03 -3.85 4.76
CA VAL A 82 3.75 -4.26 3.38
C VAL A 82 5.01 -4.14 2.52
N GLN A 83 5.06 -4.79 1.36
CA GLN A 83 6.11 -4.51 0.38
C GLN A 83 5.79 -3.23 -0.40
N CYS A 84 4.54 -3.01 -0.78
CA CYS A 84 4.16 -1.77 -1.44
C CYS A 84 2.72 -1.43 -1.16
N SER A 85 2.45 -0.13 -0.99
CA SER A 85 1.12 0.44 -0.90
C SER A 85 1.26 1.96 -1.05
N TRP A 86 0.42 2.60 -1.87
CA TRP A 86 0.38 4.07 -2.05
C TRP A 86 -1.04 4.58 -1.84
N ASN A 87 -2.02 3.95 -2.52
CA ASN A 87 -3.45 4.06 -2.24
C ASN A 87 -3.93 5.52 -2.10
N GLY A 88 -3.64 6.34 -3.12
CA GLY A 88 -4.02 7.75 -3.20
C GLY A 88 -3.12 8.74 -2.45
N VAL A 89 -2.63 8.43 -1.26
CA VAL A 89 -1.74 9.34 -0.48
C VAL A 89 -0.72 8.57 0.32
N ALA A 90 0.52 9.08 0.33
CA ALA A 90 1.60 8.53 1.13
C ALA A 90 2.34 9.63 1.90
N ILE A 91 2.72 9.31 3.13
CA ILE A 91 3.73 10.04 3.90
C ILE A 91 5.06 9.34 3.65
N LEU A 92 6.03 10.07 3.09
CA LEU A 92 7.31 9.52 2.67
C LEU A 92 8.43 10.07 3.53
N ASN A 93 9.34 9.19 3.97
CA ASN A 93 10.65 9.61 4.44
C ASN A 93 11.34 10.35 3.29
N PRO A 94 11.74 11.62 3.47
CA PRO A 94 12.26 12.42 2.36
C PRO A 94 13.73 12.10 2.06
N LYS A 95 14.45 11.45 2.98
CA LYS A 95 15.89 11.15 2.86
C LYS A 95 16.30 10.47 1.54
N PRO A 96 15.56 9.48 1.00
CA PRO A 96 15.91 8.84 -0.27
C PRO A 96 15.96 9.79 -1.47
N PHE A 97 15.34 10.97 -1.39
CA PHE A 97 15.28 11.92 -2.51
C PHE A 97 16.44 12.92 -2.55
N TYR A 98 17.23 13.03 -1.49
CA TYR A 98 18.33 14.01 -1.41
C TYR A 98 19.64 13.45 -0.84
N ASP A 99 19.68 12.18 -0.44
CA ASP A 99 20.93 11.53 -0.04
C ASP A 99 21.83 11.23 -1.26
N LYS A 100 23.00 10.64 -1.01
CA LYS A 100 23.90 10.16 -2.06
C LYS A 100 23.15 9.16 -2.94
N ASP A 101 23.10 9.45 -4.25
CA ASP A 101 22.31 8.72 -5.25
C ASP A 101 20.79 8.86 -4.99
N PRO A 102 20.14 9.99 -5.33
CA PRO A 102 18.74 10.19 -5.04
C PRO A 102 17.82 9.28 -5.88
N ILE A 103 16.70 8.85 -5.31
CA ILE A 103 15.62 8.20 -6.08
C ILE A 103 15.05 9.22 -7.07
N LEU A 104 14.94 8.80 -8.34
CA LEU A 104 14.37 9.58 -9.42
C LEU A 104 13.17 8.85 -10.01
N PHE A 105 12.17 9.60 -10.47
CA PHE A 105 11.09 9.03 -11.25
C PHE A 105 11.65 8.38 -12.52
N ARG A 106 11.22 7.15 -12.78
CA ARG A 106 11.75 6.31 -13.85
C ARG A 106 10.66 5.42 -14.43
N ARG A 107 10.95 4.87 -15.59
CA ARG A 107 10.23 3.72 -16.15
C ARG A 107 10.82 2.42 -15.62
N SER A 108 10.07 1.33 -15.77
CA SER A 108 10.56 -0.03 -15.55
C SER A 108 11.82 -0.34 -16.37
N HIS A 109 12.78 -1.01 -15.73
CA HIS A 109 14.00 -1.54 -16.34
C HIS A 109 13.73 -2.89 -16.99
N SER A 110 13.24 -2.86 -18.24
CA SER A 110 12.98 -4.07 -19.02
C SER A 110 14.22 -4.97 -19.18
N ASP A 111 15.42 -4.38 -19.25
CA ASP A 111 16.71 -5.07 -19.29
C ASP A 111 17.02 -5.87 -18.01
N LYS A 112 16.39 -5.51 -16.89
CA LYS A 112 16.50 -6.19 -15.59
C LYS A 112 15.29 -7.08 -15.28
N GLY A 113 14.36 -7.22 -16.22
CA GLY A 113 13.16 -8.06 -16.06
C GLY A 113 12.04 -7.41 -15.23
N GLU A 114 12.06 -6.09 -15.02
CA GLU A 114 10.90 -5.38 -14.45
C GLU A 114 9.74 -5.34 -15.46
N CYS A 115 8.52 -5.64 -15.02
CA CYS A 115 7.32 -5.46 -15.85
C CYS A 115 6.93 -3.98 -15.93
N SER A 116 6.10 -3.60 -16.90
CA SER A 116 5.47 -2.26 -17.00
C SER A 116 4.52 -2.00 -15.83
N ALA A 117 5.07 -1.64 -14.68
CA ALA A 117 4.36 -1.42 -13.42
C ALA A 117 3.97 0.05 -13.24
N SER A 118 3.07 0.32 -12.30
CA SER A 118 2.74 1.69 -11.93
C SER A 118 3.94 2.42 -11.33
N GLU A 119 3.98 3.74 -11.49
CA GLU A 119 4.95 4.62 -10.83
C GLU A 119 4.97 4.42 -9.30
N CYS A 120 3.82 4.11 -8.68
CA CYS A 120 3.70 3.84 -7.25
C CYS A 120 4.44 2.55 -6.86
N SER A 121 4.29 1.49 -7.65
CA SER A 121 5.02 0.23 -7.44
C SER A 121 6.52 0.41 -7.65
N LEU A 122 6.92 1.16 -8.68
CA LEU A 122 8.34 1.45 -8.92
C LEU A 122 8.96 2.24 -7.77
N LEU A 123 8.26 3.24 -7.24
CA LEU A 123 8.72 4.02 -6.09
C LEU A 123 8.89 3.15 -4.83
N CYS A 124 7.93 2.28 -4.52
CA CYS A 124 8.08 1.31 -3.43
C CYS A 124 9.33 0.45 -3.63
N ASN A 125 9.51 -0.10 -4.85
CA ASN A 125 10.66 -0.95 -5.16
C ASN A 125 11.98 -0.20 -4.97
N ASP A 126 12.02 1.07 -5.39
CA ASP A 126 13.19 1.92 -5.23
C ASP A 126 13.49 2.18 -3.75
N PHE A 127 12.49 2.53 -2.94
CA PHE A 127 12.63 2.66 -1.48
C PHE A 127 13.26 1.40 -0.86
N TRP A 128 12.69 0.23 -1.17
CA TRP A 128 13.20 -1.04 -0.67
C TRP A 128 14.63 -1.35 -1.13
N SER A 129 14.93 -1.10 -2.41
CA SER A 129 16.27 -1.33 -2.97
C SER A 129 17.33 -0.46 -2.30
N ARG A 130 16.94 0.73 -1.83
CA ARG A 130 17.80 1.67 -1.10
C ARG A 130 17.87 1.44 0.42
N GLY A 131 17.18 0.42 0.94
CA GLY A 131 17.21 0.08 2.37
C GLY A 131 16.11 0.74 3.20
N TYR A 132 15.22 1.52 2.58
CA TYR A 132 14.06 2.15 3.22
C TYR A 132 12.87 1.19 3.16
N ARG A 133 12.84 0.25 4.11
CA ARG A 133 12.04 -0.99 4.03
C ARG A 133 10.88 -1.03 5.02
N ARG A 134 10.69 0.05 5.78
CA ARG A 134 9.60 0.18 6.74
C ARG A 134 8.39 0.80 6.06
N ILE A 135 7.76 0.05 5.16
CA ILE A 135 6.53 0.47 4.46
C ILE A 135 5.31 -0.07 5.22
N VAL A 136 4.37 0.81 5.55
CA VAL A 136 3.23 0.54 6.42
C VAL A 136 1.93 0.96 5.74
N ALA A 137 0.93 0.07 5.82
CA ALA A 137 -0.46 0.42 5.52
C ALA A 137 -1.24 0.61 6.83
N VAL A 138 -2.06 1.67 6.89
CA VAL A 138 -2.92 2.01 8.04
C VAL A 138 -4.38 1.74 7.65
N PRO A 139 -4.92 0.55 7.95
CA PRO A 139 -6.24 0.12 7.45
C PRO A 139 -7.43 0.79 8.12
N GLU A 140 -7.19 1.53 9.21
CA GLU A 140 -8.20 2.37 9.86
C GLU A 140 -8.60 3.58 8.98
N ILE A 141 -7.72 3.97 8.05
CA ILE A 141 -7.89 5.15 7.20
C ILE A 141 -8.22 4.70 5.79
N LEU A 142 -9.35 5.20 5.27
CA LEU A 142 -9.82 4.92 3.92
C LEU A 142 -9.93 6.22 3.11
N VAL A 143 -9.46 6.20 1.87
CA VAL A 143 -9.58 7.33 0.93
C VAL A 143 -10.30 6.90 -0.35
N SER A 144 -10.94 7.84 -1.05
CA SER A 144 -11.68 7.53 -2.27
C SER A 144 -11.40 8.54 -3.38
N TYR A 145 -11.53 8.11 -4.63
CA TYR A 145 -11.48 8.96 -5.82
C TYR A 145 -12.86 9.53 -6.20
N SER A 146 -13.90 9.26 -5.42
CA SER A 146 -15.26 9.75 -5.69
C SER A 146 -15.89 10.32 -4.43
N LEU A 147 -16.54 11.49 -4.57
CA LEU A 147 -17.32 12.09 -3.50
C LEU A 147 -18.48 11.19 -3.07
N HIS A 148 -19.08 10.45 -4.01
CA HIS A 148 -20.17 9.52 -3.71
C HIS A 148 -19.75 8.42 -2.73
N ASP A 149 -18.55 7.88 -2.93
CA ASP A 149 -17.99 6.86 -2.06
C ASP A 149 -17.58 7.47 -0.73
N ALA A 150 -16.91 8.62 -0.75
CA ALA A 150 -16.38 9.31 0.43
C ALA A 150 -17.42 9.51 1.55
N VAL A 151 -18.67 9.82 1.18
CA VAL A 151 -19.76 10.05 2.16
C VAL A 151 -20.30 8.76 2.80
N LEU A 152 -19.84 7.57 2.38
CA LEU A 152 -20.26 6.28 2.95
C LEU A 152 -19.41 5.86 4.17
N LEU A 153 -18.32 6.56 4.46
CA LEU A 153 -17.33 6.13 5.45
C LEU A 153 -17.76 6.26 6.91
N ASP A 154 -18.78 7.05 7.23
CA ASP A 154 -19.22 7.27 8.61
C ASP A 154 -19.48 5.94 9.34
N THR A 155 -20.20 5.02 8.68
CA THR A 155 -20.48 3.69 9.25
C THR A 155 -19.24 2.80 9.36
N TYR A 156 -18.23 3.02 8.52
CA TYR A 156 -16.96 2.30 8.59
C TYR A 156 -16.15 2.77 9.80
N TYR A 157 -16.01 4.08 10.01
CA TYR A 157 -15.31 4.62 11.17
C TYR A 157 -15.97 4.19 12.48
N ASP A 158 -17.31 4.19 12.56
CA ASP A 158 -18.05 3.69 13.71
C ASP A 158 -17.73 2.23 14.05
N ARG A 159 -17.49 1.39 13.03
CA ARG A 159 -17.09 -0.01 13.22
C ARG A 159 -15.62 -0.12 13.61
N ALA A 160 -14.75 0.66 12.98
CA ALA A 160 -13.32 0.69 13.30
C ALA A 160 -13.09 1.07 14.78
N LEU A 161 -13.78 2.11 15.27
CA LEU A 161 -13.70 2.56 16.67
C LEU A 161 -14.20 1.51 17.68
N LYS A 162 -15.10 0.61 17.27
CA LYS A 162 -15.63 -0.48 18.11
C LYS A 162 -14.82 -1.77 17.99
N THR A 163 -13.82 -1.81 17.11
CA THR A 163 -13.01 -3.01 16.87
C THR A 163 -12.10 -3.28 18.06
N ILE A 164 -12.15 -4.51 18.59
CA ILE A 164 -11.30 -4.93 19.70
C ILE A 164 -9.87 -5.17 19.19
N LYS A 165 -8.91 -4.41 19.72
CA LYS A 165 -7.49 -4.52 19.43
C LYS A 165 -6.81 -5.39 20.50
N THR A 166 -6.26 -6.54 20.11
CA THR A 166 -5.52 -7.46 21.00
C THR A 166 -4.01 -7.39 20.78
N LEU A 167 -3.57 -6.85 19.64
CA LEU A 167 -2.16 -6.66 19.31
C LEU A 167 -1.71 -5.24 19.63
N ASN A 168 -0.41 -5.07 19.88
CA ASN A 168 0.18 -3.73 19.98
C ASN A 168 0.13 -3.03 18.63
N GLU A 169 -0.19 -1.74 18.64
CA GLU A 169 -0.27 -0.91 17.45
C GLU A 169 1.08 -0.70 16.75
N LYS A 170 2.14 -0.53 17.53
CA LYS A 170 3.52 -0.48 17.02
C LYS A 170 3.88 -1.81 16.35
N ILE A 171 4.31 -1.75 15.09
CA ILE A 171 4.66 -2.93 14.31
C ILE A 171 6.07 -3.41 14.69
N LYS A 172 6.25 -4.73 14.75
CA LYS A 172 7.57 -5.35 14.70
C LYS A 172 7.90 -5.64 13.25
N TYR A 173 8.86 -4.90 12.68
CA TYR A 173 9.26 -5.07 11.29
C TYR A 173 9.95 -6.42 11.06
N VAL A 174 9.70 -6.99 9.88
CA VAL A 174 10.30 -8.23 9.39
C VAL A 174 10.91 -8.00 8.02
N ASP A 175 11.82 -8.90 7.65
CA ASP A 175 12.47 -8.86 6.35
C ASP A 175 11.45 -8.97 5.21
N GLY A 176 11.73 -8.24 4.13
CA GLY A 176 10.88 -8.23 2.95
C GLY A 176 11.06 -9.45 2.05
N PRO A 177 10.19 -9.59 1.04
CA PRO A 177 10.27 -10.68 0.09
C PRO A 177 11.46 -10.52 -0.84
N GLN A 178 11.99 -11.61 -1.40
CA GLN A 178 13.01 -11.52 -2.48
C GLN A 178 12.38 -11.23 -3.85
N LYS A 179 11.16 -11.72 -4.05
CA LYS A 179 10.38 -11.58 -5.29
C LYS A 179 9.03 -10.96 -4.98
N ILE A 180 8.56 -10.15 -5.91
CA ILE A 180 7.22 -9.56 -5.86
C ILE A 180 6.44 -9.92 -7.11
N LEU A 181 5.13 -10.04 -6.97
CA LEU A 181 4.25 -10.20 -8.11
C LEU A 181 4.17 -8.88 -8.89
N CYS A 182 4.39 -8.93 -10.19
CA CYS A 182 4.31 -7.81 -11.11
C CYS A 182 3.32 -8.18 -12.21
N VAL A 183 2.39 -7.29 -12.52
CA VAL A 183 1.42 -7.45 -13.61
C VAL A 183 1.58 -6.23 -14.50
N GLY A 184 2.03 -6.45 -15.73
CA GLY A 184 2.38 -5.38 -16.67
C GLY A 184 1.15 -4.73 -17.30
N LEU A 185 1.25 -3.43 -17.57
CA LEU A 185 0.36 -2.66 -18.41
C LEU A 185 1.10 -2.33 -19.73
N GLU A 186 0.83 -3.06 -20.80
CA GLU A 186 1.57 -2.98 -22.06
C GLU A 186 0.71 -2.59 -23.27
N GLY A 187 -0.58 -2.92 -23.25
CA GLY A 187 -1.52 -2.52 -24.30
C GLY A 187 -1.67 -1.00 -24.45
N ASN A 188 -2.14 -0.58 -25.62
CA ASN A 188 -2.46 0.83 -25.88
C ASN A 188 -3.87 1.17 -25.37
N ASN A 189 -4.03 2.32 -24.71
CA ASN A 189 -5.31 2.83 -24.19
C ASN A 189 -6.06 1.88 -23.24
N ILE A 190 -5.31 1.04 -22.52
CA ILE A 190 -5.84 0.24 -21.42
C ILE A 190 -5.58 0.95 -20.09
N ILE A 191 -6.49 0.74 -19.14
CA ILE A 191 -6.46 1.36 -17.81
C ILE A 191 -6.16 0.35 -16.70
N GLU A 192 -6.14 -0.94 -17.03
CA GLU A 192 -5.90 -2.05 -16.10
C GLU A 192 -4.83 -2.98 -16.69
N PRO A 193 -4.00 -3.62 -15.85
CA PRO A 193 -2.91 -4.50 -16.29
C PRO A 193 -3.43 -5.65 -17.16
N ASP A 194 -2.78 -5.87 -18.31
CA ASP A 194 -3.21 -6.80 -19.35
C ASP A 194 -2.27 -8.01 -19.53
N MET A 195 -1.12 -8.01 -18.85
CA MET A 195 -0.13 -9.07 -18.96
C MET A 195 -0.30 -10.15 -17.88
N PRO A 196 0.15 -11.39 -18.13
CA PRO A 196 0.22 -12.41 -17.08
C PRO A 196 1.09 -11.95 -15.91
N GLY A 197 0.69 -12.32 -14.69
CA GLY A 197 1.47 -12.02 -13.49
C GLY A 197 2.81 -12.79 -13.47
N ILE A 198 3.90 -12.07 -13.27
CA ILE A 198 5.26 -12.62 -13.15
C ILE A 198 5.87 -12.28 -11.79
N TRP A 199 6.73 -13.15 -11.27
CA TRP A 199 7.45 -12.90 -10.02
C TRP A 199 8.84 -12.36 -10.31
N VAL A 200 9.08 -11.10 -9.93
CA VAL A 200 10.28 -10.34 -10.29
C VAL A 200 11.14 -10.08 -9.06
N ASN A 201 12.46 -10.21 -9.21
CA ASN A 201 13.41 -9.72 -8.23
C ASN A 201 13.47 -8.18 -8.33
N TYR A 202 13.02 -7.48 -7.29
CA TYR A 202 12.99 -6.01 -7.27
C TYR A 202 14.18 -5.40 -6.51
N THR A 203 15.03 -6.23 -5.92
CA THR A 203 16.28 -5.83 -5.28
C THR A 203 17.41 -6.75 -5.74
N THR A 204 18.63 -6.21 -5.83
CA THR A 204 19.84 -6.95 -6.16
C THR A 204 20.60 -7.47 -4.93
N GLY A 205 20.08 -7.24 -3.71
CA GLY A 205 20.77 -7.53 -2.45
C GLY A 205 19.84 -8.07 -1.35
N GLU A 206 20.23 -7.86 -0.09
CA GLU A 206 19.47 -8.32 1.08
C GLU A 206 18.16 -7.54 1.26
N THR A 207 17.13 -8.22 1.74
CA THR A 207 15.79 -7.66 1.99
C THR A 207 15.57 -7.32 3.48
N LYS A 208 16.65 -7.29 4.27
CA LYS A 208 16.59 -7.09 5.72
C LYS A 208 16.15 -5.69 6.08
N VAL A 209 15.29 -5.58 7.10
CA VAL A 209 14.94 -4.27 7.68
C VAL A 209 16.00 -3.89 8.71
N GLN A 210 16.51 -2.66 8.60
CA GLN A 210 17.45 -2.05 9.55
C GLN A 210 16.72 -1.19 10.60
#